data_AF-A0A0D7AR69-F1
#
_entry.id   AF-A0A0D7AR69-F1
#
_cell.length_a   1.000
_cell.length_b   1.000
_cell.length_c   1.000
_cell.angle_alpha   90.00
_cell.angle_beta   90.00
_cell.angle_gamma   90.00
#
_symmetry.space_group_name_H-M   'P 1'
#
loop_
_entity.id
_entity.type
_entity.pdbx_description
1 polymer ?
#
loop_
_entity_poly.entity_id
_entity_poly.type
_entity_poly.pdbx_seq_one_letter_code
_entity_poly.pdbx_strand_id
1 'polypeptide(L)' 'SLTTFNIGPQVVCNGHCDDHDFSCGWSPLRCFGPFDYTKGGHVVLWELGIAFEFPPGTRIYFPSALFTHSNTSI' A
#
# COMPACT_ATOMS: atom_id res chain seq x y z
N SER A 1 -6.23 -14.84 9.58
CA SER A 1 -5.64 -13.66 8.94
C SER A 1 -4.25 -14.03 8.48
N LEU A 2 -3.93 -13.81 7.20
CA LEU A 2 -2.56 -13.86 6.70
C LEU A 2 -1.91 -12.48 6.87
N THR A 3 -0.60 -12.41 6.91
CA THR A 3 0.14 -11.14 7.01
C THR A 3 1.44 -11.27 6.24
N THR A 4 1.65 -10.33 5.32
CA THR A 4 2.86 -10.21 4.51
C THR A 4 3.69 -9.05 5.03
N PHE A 5 5.01 -9.22 5.07
CA PHE A 5 5.96 -8.18 5.44
C PHE A 5 6.84 -7.85 4.24
N ASN A 6 6.79 -6.59 3.80
CA ASN A 6 7.71 -6.08 2.79
C ASN A 6 8.89 -5.42 3.51
N ILE A 7 10.09 -6.00 3.38
CA ILE A 7 11.30 -5.58 4.11
C ILE A 7 12.43 -5.37 3.11
N GLY A 8 13.19 -4.29 3.27
CA GLY A 8 14.35 -4.00 2.46
C GLY A 8 14.80 -2.55 2.64
N PRO A 9 15.93 -2.16 2.04
CA PRO A 9 16.37 -0.76 2.02
C PRO A 9 15.42 0.13 1.19
N GLN A 10 14.68 -0.48 0.26
CA GLN A 10 13.64 0.14 -0.54
C GLN A 10 12.55 -0.90 -0.82
N VAL A 11 11.30 -0.53 -0.54
CA VAL A 11 10.13 -1.38 -0.75
C VAL A 11 9.27 -0.69 -1.80
N VAL A 12 9.29 -1.23 -3.03
CA VAL A 12 8.49 -0.72 -4.14
C VAL A 12 7.61 -1.82 -4.71
N CYS A 13 6.36 -1.50 -5.04
CA CYS A 13 5.46 -2.42 -5.72
C CYS A 13 4.76 -1.72 -6.89
N ASN A 14 4.74 -2.40 -8.05
CA ASN A 14 4.01 -1.96 -9.23
C ASN A 14 2.49 -2.12 -9.03
N GLY A 15 1.70 -1.50 -9.91
CA GLY A 15 0.24 -1.62 -9.88
C GLY A 15 -0.21 -3.07 -9.95
N HIS A 16 -0.92 -3.53 -8.93
CA HIS A 16 -1.51 -4.88 -8.85
C HIS A 16 -2.78 -4.87 -7.98
N CYS A 17 -3.54 -5.95 -8.04
CA CYS A 17 -4.59 -6.27 -7.07
C CYS A 17 -4.16 -7.50 -6.27
N ASP A 18 -4.62 -7.61 -5.04
CA ASP A 18 -4.52 -8.84 -4.26
C ASP A 18 -5.66 -9.79 -4.69
N ASP A 19 -5.54 -10.39 -5.87
CA ASP A 19 -6.58 -11.19 -6.51
C ASP A 19 -7.02 -12.45 -5.75
N HIS A 20 -6.21 -12.88 -4.77
CA HIS A 20 -6.52 -13.98 -3.86
C HIS A 20 -7.23 -13.54 -2.57
N ASP A 21 -7.36 -12.23 -2.31
CA ASP A 21 -8.13 -11.72 -1.18
C ASP A 21 -9.63 -11.80 -1.46
N PHE A 22 -10.43 -11.87 -0.40
CA PHE A 22 -11.88 -11.80 -0.52
C PHE A 22 -12.28 -10.41 -1.06
N SER A 23 -12.91 -10.36 -2.23
CA SER A 23 -13.20 -9.11 -2.96
C SER A 23 -14.05 -8.10 -2.17
N CYS A 24 -14.98 -8.57 -1.34
CA CYS A 24 -15.76 -7.71 -0.46
C CYS A 24 -15.10 -7.47 0.91
N GLY A 25 -13.87 -7.96 1.11
CA GLY A 25 -13.09 -7.82 2.32
C GLY A 25 -12.34 -6.48 2.40
N TRP A 26 -11.97 -6.11 3.63
CA TRP A 26 -11.11 -4.95 3.88
C TRP A 26 -9.73 -5.42 4.32
N SER A 27 -8.70 -5.03 3.57
CA SER A 27 -7.32 -5.41 3.84
C SER A 27 -6.57 -4.29 4.55
N PRO A 28 -5.95 -4.55 5.72
CA PRO A 28 -5.18 -3.55 6.44
C PRO A 28 -3.76 -3.42 5.88
N LEU A 29 -3.37 -2.22 5.46
CA LEU A 29 -1.99 -1.88 5.15
C LEU A 29 -1.40 -1.02 6.27
N ARG A 30 -0.17 -1.32 6.72
CA ARG A 30 0.54 -0.56 7.76
C ARG A 30 1.93 -0.19 7.31
N CYS A 31 2.32 1.05 7.59
CA CYS A 31 3.64 1.58 7.27
C CYS A 31 4.57 1.58 8.49
N PHE A 32 5.82 1.18 8.31
CA PHE A 32 6.83 1.16 9.37
C PHE A 32 8.20 1.57 8.82
N GLY A 33 9.13 1.82 9.73
CA GLY A 33 10.54 2.10 9.42
C GLY A 33 10.81 3.59 9.18
N PRO A 34 12.09 4.00 9.29
CA PRO A 34 12.49 5.38 9.06
C PRO A 34 12.64 5.66 7.56
N PHE A 35 11.87 6.60 7.02
CA PHE A 35 12.07 7.17 5.68
C PHE A 35 11.38 8.54 5.56
N ASP A 36 11.72 9.31 4.52
CA ASP A 36 11.08 10.58 4.20
C ASP A 36 9.80 10.35 3.37
N TYR A 37 8.67 10.25 4.07
CA TYR A 37 7.37 9.94 3.48
C TYR A 37 6.79 11.04 2.59
N THR A 38 7.42 12.23 2.56
CA THR A 38 7.04 13.33 1.68
C THR A 38 7.69 13.23 0.30
N LYS A 39 8.70 12.36 0.16
CA LYS A 39 9.42 12.14 -1.10
C LYS A 39 9.08 10.84 -1.80
N GLY A 40 8.59 9.83 -1.08
CA GLY A 40 8.30 8.52 -1.64
C GLY A 40 7.51 7.63 -0.68
N GLY A 41 7.20 6.41 -1.12
CA GLY A 41 6.35 5.50 -0.36
C GLY A 41 4.87 5.94 -0.31
N HIS A 42 4.46 6.85 -1.19
CA HIS A 42 3.05 7.24 -1.33
C HIS A 42 2.26 6.04 -1.82
N VAL A 43 1.04 5.86 -1.33
CA VAL A 43 0.13 4.83 -1.81
C VAL A 43 -0.70 5.41 -2.94
N VAL A 44 -0.82 4.67 -4.04
CA VAL A 44 -1.64 5.03 -5.20
C VAL A 44 -2.78 4.03 -5.30
N LEU A 45 -4.02 4.52 -5.43
CA LEU A 45 -5.22 3.73 -5.72
C LEU A 45 -5.75 4.17 -7.08
N TRP A 46 -5.52 3.35 -8.11
CA TRP A 46 -5.61 3.78 -9.51
C TRP A 46 -7.05 4.06 -9.97
N GLU A 47 -8.02 3.21 -9.63
CA GLU A 47 -9.42 3.40 -10.02
C GLU A 47 -10.06 4.60 -9.31
N LEU A 48 -9.53 5.00 -8.15
CA LEU A 48 -9.96 6.18 -7.43
C LEU A 48 -9.26 7.46 -7.92
N GLY A 49 -8.18 7.33 -8.70
CA GLY A 49 -7.38 8.46 -9.17
C GLY A 49 -6.71 9.25 -8.03
N ILE A 50 -6.45 8.59 -6.89
CA ILE A 50 -5.86 9.23 -5.72
C ILE A 50 -4.47 8.67 -5.40
N ALA A 51 -3.60 9.55 -4.97
CA ALA A 51 -2.31 9.23 -4.37
C ALA A 51 -2.17 10.04 -3.08
N PHE A 52 -1.61 9.43 -2.03
CA PHE A 52 -1.44 10.09 -0.74
C PHE A 52 -0.16 9.66 -0.04
N GLU A 53 0.42 10.58 0.72
CA GLU A 53 1.52 10.31 1.64
C GLU A 53 1.12 9.22 2.63
N PHE A 54 2.02 8.27 2.90
CA PHE A 54 1.75 7.17 3.83
C PHE A 54 2.84 7.09 4.91
N PRO A 55 2.80 8.00 5.91
CA PRO A 55 3.84 8.11 6.94
C PRO A 55 4.03 6.84 7.76
N PRO A 56 5.25 6.57 8.27
CA PRO A 56 5.49 5.53 9.26
C PRO A 56 4.53 5.63 10.46
N GLY A 57 3.96 4.51 10.88
CA GLY A 57 2.98 4.43 11.97
C GLY A 57 1.52 4.57 11.52
N THR A 58 1.26 4.88 10.25
CA THR A 58 -0.11 4.97 9.72
C THR A 58 -0.68 3.61 9.29
N ARG A 59 -2.01 3.58 9.16
CA ARG A 59 -2.77 2.43 8.70
C ARG A 59 -3.91 2.90 7.80
N ILE A 60 -4.12 2.18 6.70
CA ILE A 60 -5.35 2.27 5.92
C ILE A 60 -6.04 0.90 5.89
N TYR A 61 -7.33 0.94 5.59
CA TYR A 61 -8.10 -0.22 5.18
C TYR A 61 -8.66 0.08 3.79
N PHE A 62 -8.51 -0.85 2.86
CA PHE A 62 -9.10 -0.74 1.53
C PHE A 62 -9.35 -2.15 0.96
N PRO A 63 -10.28 -2.31 0.00
CA PRO A 63 -10.49 -3.59 -0.66
C PRO A 63 -9.40 -3.82 -1.71
N SER A 64 -8.28 -4.42 -1.30
CA SER A 64 -7.09 -4.58 -2.15
C SER A 64 -7.28 -5.53 -3.34
N ALA A 65 -8.28 -6.39 -3.27
CA ALA A 65 -8.73 -7.22 -4.39
C ALA A 65 -9.54 -6.45 -5.45
N LEU A 66 -10.09 -5.27 -5.13
CA LEU A 66 -10.92 -4.46 -6.04
C LEU A 66 -10.19 -3.28 -6.66
N PHE A 67 -9.19 -2.74 -5.96
CA PHE A 67 -8.44 -1.58 -6.43
C PHE A 67 -7.01 -1.96 -6.78
N THR A 68 -6.62 -1.66 -8.02
CA THR A 68 -5.23 -1.67 -8.41
C THR A 68 -4.51 -0.67 -7.53
N HIS A 69 -3.44 -1.13 -6.89
CA HIS A 69 -2.68 -0.33 -5.97
C HIS A 69 -1.18 -0.55 -6.13
N SER A 70 -0.42 0.48 -5.75
CA SER A 70 1.04 0.50 -5.82
C SER A 70 1.60 1.47 -4.78
N ASN A 71 2.92 1.52 -4.67
CA ASN A 71 3.59 2.59 -3.96
C ASN A 71 4.70 3.22 -4.81
N THR A 72 5.09 4.44 -4.46
CA THR A 72 6.10 5.18 -5.22
C THR A 72 7.50 4.92 -4.70
N SER A 73 8.50 4.95 -5.61
CA SER A 73 9.88 5.17 -5.19
C SER A 73 10.05 6.60 -4.66
N ILE A 74 11.22 6.85 -4.07
CA ILE A 74 11.78 8.20 -3.93
C ILE A 74 12.32 8.64 -5.30
#